data_AF-A0A0M0BBU9-F1
#
_entry.id   AF-A0A0M0BBU9-F1
#
_cell.length_a   1.000
_cell.length_b   1.000
_cell.length_c   1.000
_cell.angle_alpha   90.00
_cell.angle_beta   90.00
_cell.angle_gamma   90.00
#
_symmetry.space_group_name_H-M   'P 1'
#
loop_
_entity.id
_entity.type
_entity.pdbx_description
1 polymer ?
#
loop_
_entity_poly.entity_id
_entity_poly.type
_entity_poly.pdbx_seq_one_letter_code
_entity_poly.pdbx_strand_id
1 'polypeptide(L)'
;MSEAFHGAKYCWMNGEITETEKALVSAMEPIYLGIFEGIKAYVEGDVLGEGKLKIIGWKPHIDRLWRSAAVNGLEIAYTMEEMLEATRETIKANGFKTNVYIQPRIWPKAGTGRYQAREFHVVIPTWKFDTLLGRGNSRFGEERRLMISSWRRIASDALPPQAKSWANYANSGLATREARRLGYDGAIFLDNRGFVSEGTGACLMTVRRGRVITPPVTASILESVTRGYFIEFIEEDLGIPVEVRDITRVELYASEEAFFCGHQDRRRVPRTDNHQDSGTLRGNSGRERREEAELADTRIIPFFSFLII
;
A
#
# COMPACT_ATOMS: atom_id res chain seq x y z
N MET A 1 -12.59 -21.20 8.64
CA MET A 1 -13.50 -20.18 8.09
C MET A 1 -13.00 -18.76 8.36
N SER A 2 -12.71 -18.37 9.62
CA SER A 2 -12.09 -17.06 9.92
C SER A 2 -10.70 -16.82 9.29
N GLU A 3 -9.98 -17.86 8.89
CA GLU A 3 -8.68 -17.73 8.20
C GLU A 3 -8.79 -17.05 6.83
N ALA A 4 -9.88 -17.26 6.09
CA ALA A 4 -10.10 -16.63 4.78
C ALA A 4 -10.24 -15.10 4.87
N PHE A 5 -10.63 -14.61 6.05
CA PHE A 5 -10.81 -13.20 6.37
C PHE A 5 -9.81 -12.71 7.42
N HIS A 6 -8.69 -13.43 7.60
CA HIS A 6 -7.59 -13.03 8.49
C HIS A 6 -8.05 -12.72 9.93
N GLY A 7 -8.97 -13.55 10.44
CA GLY A 7 -9.54 -13.44 11.78
C GLY A 7 -10.78 -12.56 11.90
N ALA A 8 -11.21 -11.88 10.84
CA ALA A 8 -12.38 -11.01 10.83
C ALA A 8 -13.69 -11.78 10.74
N LYS A 9 -14.46 -11.82 11.83
CA LYS A 9 -15.81 -12.39 11.88
C LYS A 9 -16.89 -11.40 11.43
N TYR A 10 -16.67 -10.12 11.68
CA TYR A 10 -17.61 -9.05 11.36
C TYR A 10 -16.94 -7.95 10.55
N CYS A 11 -17.72 -7.27 9.72
CA CYS A 11 -17.39 -5.97 9.14
C CYS A 11 -18.57 -5.02 9.34
N TRP A 12 -18.34 -3.72 9.26
CA TRP A 12 -19.43 -2.78 9.13
C TRP A 12 -19.77 -2.56 7.65
N MET A 13 -21.05 -2.60 7.29
CA MET A 13 -21.55 -2.41 5.93
C MET A 13 -22.85 -1.60 5.96
N ASN A 14 -22.83 -0.42 5.33
CA ASN A 14 -23.99 0.47 5.16
C ASN A 14 -24.81 0.73 6.43
N GLY A 15 -24.15 0.95 7.58
CA GLY A 15 -24.83 1.27 8.84
C GLY A 15 -24.89 0.13 9.85
N GLU A 16 -24.56 -1.10 9.45
CA GLU A 16 -24.76 -2.28 10.30
C GLU A 16 -23.48 -3.10 10.48
N ILE A 17 -23.32 -3.71 11.66
CA ILE A 17 -22.32 -4.76 11.88
C ILE A 17 -22.86 -6.06 11.27
N THR A 18 -22.20 -6.52 10.21
CA THR A 18 -22.58 -7.71 9.45
C THR A 18 -21.51 -8.78 9.63
N GLU A 19 -21.90 -10.05 9.71
CA GLU A 19 -20.95 -11.15 9.56
C GLU A 19 -20.23 -11.02 8.22
N THR A 20 -18.89 -11.12 8.21
CA THR A 20 -18.07 -10.86 7.01
C THR A 20 -18.50 -11.75 5.83
N GLU A 21 -18.90 -12.99 6.09
CA GLU A 21 -19.36 -13.94 5.07
C GLU A 21 -20.72 -13.58 4.47
N LYS A 22 -21.53 -12.80 5.19
CA LYS A 22 -22.86 -12.34 4.76
C LYS A 22 -22.83 -10.93 4.16
N ALA A 23 -21.68 -10.24 4.21
CA ALA A 23 -21.46 -8.95 3.56
C ALA A 23 -21.30 -9.12 2.04
N LEU A 24 -22.38 -9.55 1.39
CA LEU A 24 -22.44 -9.89 -0.02
C LEU A 24 -22.81 -8.69 -0.87
N VAL A 25 -22.30 -8.67 -2.09
CA VAL A 25 -22.57 -7.66 -3.10
C VAL A 25 -22.91 -8.30 -4.44
N SER A 26 -23.64 -7.56 -5.29
CA SER A 26 -24.01 -8.04 -6.61
C SER A 26 -22.78 -8.13 -7.51
N ALA A 27 -22.70 -9.19 -8.32
CA ALA A 27 -21.67 -9.34 -9.34
C ALA A 27 -21.70 -8.22 -10.42
N MET A 28 -22.79 -7.45 -10.46
CA MET A 28 -22.97 -6.33 -11.39
C MET A 28 -22.45 -4.99 -10.85
N GLU A 29 -21.90 -4.96 -9.62
CA GLU A 29 -21.36 -3.73 -9.03
C GLU A 29 -20.05 -3.30 -9.69
N PRO A 30 -19.90 -2.03 -10.10
CA PRO A 30 -18.68 -1.53 -10.73
C PRO A 30 -17.63 -1.20 -9.65
N ILE A 31 -17.21 -2.21 -8.88
CA ILE A 31 -16.26 -2.09 -7.75
C ILE A 31 -14.96 -1.40 -8.17
N TYR A 32 -14.51 -1.58 -9.42
CA TYR A 32 -13.29 -0.95 -9.94
C TYR A 32 -13.33 0.59 -9.95
N LEU A 33 -14.51 1.22 -9.86
CA LEU A 33 -14.68 2.67 -9.71
C LEU A 33 -14.63 3.14 -8.26
N GLY A 34 -14.48 2.20 -7.31
CA GLY A 34 -14.42 2.52 -5.90
C GLY A 34 -13.07 3.03 -5.42
N ILE A 35 -13.11 3.62 -4.23
CA ILE A 35 -11.97 4.11 -3.47
C ILE A 35 -11.83 3.32 -2.18
N PHE A 36 -10.63 3.38 -1.59
CA PHE A 36 -10.40 2.78 -0.29
C PHE A 36 -9.30 3.51 0.47
N GLU A 37 -9.24 3.26 1.77
CA GLU A 37 -8.12 3.64 2.62
C GLU A 37 -7.41 2.44 3.21
N GLY A 38 -6.18 2.62 3.67
CA GLY A 38 -5.42 1.59 4.36
C GLY A 38 -4.82 2.15 5.62
N ILE A 39 -5.40 1.79 6.77
CA ILE A 39 -5.10 2.39 8.07
C ILE A 39 -4.63 1.28 9.00
N LYS A 40 -3.63 1.54 9.84
CA LYS A 40 -3.16 0.59 10.85
C LYS A 40 -3.54 1.08 12.23
N ALA A 41 -3.96 0.13 13.06
CA ALA A 41 -4.08 0.31 14.48
C ALA A 41 -3.14 -0.66 15.19
N TYR A 42 -2.36 -0.15 16.14
CA TYR A 42 -1.38 -0.92 16.89
C TYR A 42 -1.86 -1.12 18.31
N VAL A 43 -1.62 -2.31 18.84
CA VAL A 43 -1.82 -2.57 20.27
C VAL A 43 -0.65 -1.92 21.00
N GLU A 44 -0.95 -1.06 21.97
CA GLU A 44 -0.02 -0.69 23.03
C GLU A 44 0.51 -2.04 23.55
N GLY A 45 1.77 -2.38 23.27
CA GLY A 45 2.29 -3.73 23.55
C GLY A 45 3.23 -4.25 22.49
N ASP A 46 2.67 -4.37 21.30
CA ASP A 46 3.31 -5.06 20.19
C ASP A 46 4.40 -4.19 19.54
N VAL A 47 4.30 -2.87 19.76
CA VAL A 47 5.35 -1.88 19.47
C VAL A 47 5.63 -0.95 20.68
N LEU A 48 4.72 -0.84 21.67
CA LEU A 48 4.73 0.18 22.74
C LEU A 48 4.36 -0.31 24.19
N GLY A 49 4.42 -1.61 24.54
CA GLY A 49 4.08 -2.15 25.89
C GLY A 49 2.57 -2.26 26.23
N GLU A 50 2.09 -3.33 26.90
CA GLU A 50 0.65 -3.75 26.97
C GLU A 50 -0.41 -2.65 27.23
N GLY A 51 -1.51 -2.63 26.45
CA GLY A 51 -2.62 -1.68 26.62
C GLY A 51 -3.61 -1.52 25.44
N LYS A 52 -4.12 -0.30 25.24
CA LYS A 52 -5.23 0.08 24.34
C LYS A 52 -4.82 0.03 22.85
N LEU A 53 -5.74 -0.33 21.95
CA LEU A 53 -5.52 -0.25 20.50
C LEU A 53 -5.56 1.22 20.03
N LYS A 54 -4.53 1.67 19.31
CA LYS A 54 -4.37 3.04 18.80
C LYS A 54 -4.39 3.07 17.29
N ILE A 55 -5.36 3.76 16.70
CA ILE A 55 -5.41 4.01 15.26
C ILE A 55 -4.41 5.12 14.92
N ILE A 56 -3.48 4.84 14.02
CA ILE A 56 -2.44 5.79 13.62
C ILE A 56 -2.93 6.64 12.45
N GLY A 57 -2.83 7.96 12.60
CA GLY A 57 -3.13 8.92 11.52
C GLY A 57 -4.56 8.90 11.00
N TRP A 58 -5.56 8.60 11.85
CA TRP A 58 -6.97 8.52 11.43
C TRP A 58 -7.40 9.73 10.60
N LYS A 59 -7.19 10.95 11.11
CA LYS A 59 -7.61 12.18 10.43
C LYS A 59 -6.93 12.34 9.06
N PRO A 60 -5.59 12.29 8.92
CA PRO A 60 -4.94 12.31 7.60
C PRO A 60 -5.44 11.25 6.61
N HIS A 61 -5.72 10.03 7.08
CA HIS A 61 -6.27 8.96 6.24
C HIS A 61 -7.69 9.28 5.75
N ILE A 62 -8.57 9.68 6.66
CA ILE A 62 -9.96 10.00 6.31
C ILE A 62 -10.06 11.25 5.45
N ASP A 63 -9.25 12.28 5.71
CA ASP A 63 -9.17 13.45 4.84
C ASP A 63 -8.79 13.03 3.40
N ARG A 64 -7.86 12.07 3.24
CA ARG A 64 -7.49 11.55 1.91
C ARG A 64 -8.58 10.68 1.29
N LEU A 65 -9.35 9.92 2.07
CA LEU A 65 -10.52 9.20 1.59
C LEU A 65 -11.54 10.18 0.99
N TRP A 66 -11.82 11.29 1.68
CA TRP A 66 -12.71 12.35 1.20
C TRP A 66 -12.17 13.05 -0.04
N ARG A 67 -10.88 13.38 -0.08
CA ARG A 67 -10.25 13.90 -1.31
C ARG A 67 -10.38 12.91 -2.48
N SER A 68 -10.18 11.62 -2.22
CA SER A 68 -10.34 10.58 -3.24
C SER A 68 -11.79 10.47 -3.72
N ALA A 69 -12.76 10.59 -2.83
CA ALA A 69 -14.18 10.64 -3.18
C ALA A 69 -14.51 11.84 -4.06
N ALA A 70 -14.03 13.03 -3.69
CA ALA A 70 -14.24 14.25 -4.48
C ALA A 70 -13.63 14.14 -5.89
N VAL A 71 -12.40 13.61 -6.01
CA VAL A 71 -11.75 13.39 -7.33
C VAL A 71 -12.51 12.38 -8.19
N ASN A 72 -13.11 11.35 -7.58
CA ASN A 72 -13.85 10.30 -8.30
C ASN A 72 -15.36 10.61 -8.43
N GLY A 73 -15.82 11.77 -7.94
CA GLY A 73 -17.24 12.14 -7.96
C GLY A 73 -18.14 11.20 -7.14
N LEU A 74 -17.62 10.63 -6.05
CA LEU A 74 -18.37 9.73 -5.16
C LEU A 74 -18.96 10.51 -3.99
N GLU A 75 -20.22 10.25 -3.68
CA GLU A 75 -20.87 10.80 -2.48
C GLU A 75 -20.72 9.80 -1.32
N ILE A 76 -20.30 10.31 -0.15
CA ILE A 76 -20.19 9.51 1.07
C ILE A 76 -21.41 9.85 1.94
N ALA A 77 -22.27 8.87 2.18
CA ALA A 77 -23.52 9.05 2.94
C ALA A 77 -23.32 9.18 4.47
N TYR A 78 -22.08 9.25 4.93
CA TYR A 78 -21.70 9.28 6.35
C TYR A 78 -20.70 10.41 6.59
N THR A 79 -20.74 10.97 7.80
CA THR A 79 -19.75 11.92 8.30
C THR A 79 -18.43 11.24 8.65
N MET A 80 -17.36 12.02 8.79
CA MET A 80 -16.06 11.50 9.21
C MET A 80 -16.12 10.90 10.63
N GLU A 81 -16.97 11.45 11.48
CA GLU A 81 -17.23 11.02 12.86
C GLU A 81 -17.97 9.68 12.88
N GLU A 82 -19.02 9.52 12.06
CA GLU A 82 -19.73 8.24 11.92
C GLU A 82 -18.81 7.14 11.39
N MET A 83 -17.94 7.46 10.43
CA MET A 83 -16.93 6.50 9.93
C MET A 83 -15.95 6.06 11.03
N LEU A 84 -15.60 6.96 11.96
CA LEU A 84 -14.73 6.62 13.09
C LEU A 84 -15.44 5.71 14.08
N GLU A 85 -16.69 6.00 14.40
CA GLU A 85 -17.44 5.16 15.34
C GLU A 85 -17.73 3.79 14.73
N ALA A 86 -18.16 3.72 13.47
CA ALA A 86 -18.33 2.45 12.75
C ALA A 86 -17.04 1.62 12.71
N THR A 87 -15.88 2.26 12.55
CA THR A 87 -14.58 1.59 12.65
C THR A 87 -14.33 1.01 14.04
N ARG A 88 -14.62 1.78 15.11
CA ARG A 88 -14.47 1.33 16.49
C ARG A 88 -15.41 0.18 16.83
N GLU A 89 -16.66 0.26 16.42
CA GLU A 89 -17.65 -0.80 16.58
C GLU A 89 -17.22 -2.08 15.88
N THR A 90 -16.71 -1.99 14.65
CA THR A 90 -16.20 -3.14 13.90
C THR A 90 -15.05 -3.82 14.64
N ILE A 91 -14.08 -3.05 15.14
CA ILE A 91 -12.94 -3.60 15.90
C ILE A 91 -13.43 -4.28 17.18
N LYS A 92 -14.36 -3.64 17.92
CA LYS A 92 -14.95 -4.19 19.15
C LYS A 92 -15.70 -5.50 18.86
N ALA A 93 -16.53 -5.54 17.82
CA ALA A 93 -17.31 -6.72 17.44
C ALA A 93 -16.41 -7.93 17.11
N ASN A 94 -15.24 -7.68 16.52
CA ASN A 94 -14.26 -8.72 16.23
C ASN A 94 -13.42 -9.16 17.44
N GLY A 95 -13.42 -8.39 18.53
CA GLY A 95 -12.66 -8.71 19.75
C GLY A 95 -11.16 -8.78 19.52
N PHE A 96 -10.61 -7.98 18.61
CA PHE A 96 -9.18 -7.99 18.30
C PHE A 96 -8.33 -7.51 19.48
N LYS A 97 -7.27 -8.28 19.77
CA LYS A 97 -6.26 -8.00 20.82
C LYS A 97 -4.84 -7.86 20.26
N THR A 98 -4.71 -7.83 18.94
CA THR A 98 -3.46 -7.72 18.18
C THR A 98 -3.54 -6.51 17.27
N ASN A 99 -2.47 -6.18 16.54
CA ASN A 99 -2.54 -5.12 15.54
C ASN A 99 -3.65 -5.39 14.51
N VAL A 100 -4.30 -4.32 14.08
CA VAL A 100 -5.46 -4.36 13.20
C VAL A 100 -5.19 -3.51 11.97
N TYR A 101 -5.46 -4.08 10.81
CA TYR A 101 -5.58 -3.35 9.56
C TYR A 101 -7.04 -2.97 9.35
N ILE A 102 -7.28 -1.71 9.00
CA ILE A 102 -8.60 -1.15 8.77
C ILE A 102 -8.61 -0.65 7.34
N GLN A 103 -9.62 -1.06 6.56
CA GLN A 103 -9.69 -0.70 5.16
C GLN A 103 -11.08 -0.18 4.79
N PRO A 104 -11.42 1.08 5.12
CA PRO A 104 -12.67 1.68 4.64
C PRO A 104 -12.69 1.65 3.11
N ARG A 105 -13.83 1.24 2.54
CA ARG A 105 -14.04 1.04 1.10
C ARG A 105 -15.36 1.67 0.69
N ILE A 106 -15.36 2.36 -0.44
CA ILE A 106 -16.54 3.04 -0.97
C ILE A 106 -16.65 2.78 -2.47
N TRP A 107 -17.79 2.27 -2.95
CA TRP A 107 -18.00 1.99 -4.37
C TRP A 107 -19.48 2.00 -4.78
N PRO A 108 -19.80 2.16 -6.07
CA PRO A 108 -21.19 2.21 -6.52
C PRO A 108 -21.99 0.92 -6.29
N LYS A 109 -23.27 1.04 -5.91
CA LYS A 109 -24.19 -0.10 -5.87
C LYS A 109 -24.69 -0.48 -7.27
N ALA A 110 -25.09 -1.74 -7.45
CA ALA A 110 -25.68 -2.22 -8.69
C ALA A 110 -27.00 -1.50 -9.01
N GLY A 111 -27.28 -1.25 -10.29
CA GLY A 111 -28.53 -0.63 -10.74
C GLY A 111 -28.61 0.89 -10.57
N THR A 112 -27.59 1.54 -10.00
CA THR A 112 -27.59 3.00 -9.73
C THR A 112 -27.05 3.86 -10.86
N GLY A 113 -26.70 3.24 -11.99
CA GLY A 113 -26.03 3.87 -13.12
C GLY A 113 -24.53 3.59 -13.11
N ARG A 114 -23.98 3.11 -14.25
CA ARG A 114 -22.60 2.59 -14.31
C ARG A 114 -21.55 3.66 -13.99
N TYR A 115 -21.65 4.83 -14.62
CA TYR A 115 -20.72 5.96 -14.48
C TYR A 115 -21.37 7.20 -13.84
N GLN A 116 -22.64 7.08 -13.44
CA GLN A 116 -23.47 8.15 -12.89
C GLN A 116 -24.16 7.70 -11.60
N ALA A 117 -23.53 6.75 -10.90
CA ALA A 117 -24.03 6.22 -9.65
C ALA A 117 -24.30 7.32 -8.65
N ARG A 118 -25.41 7.20 -7.92
CA ARG A 118 -25.79 8.11 -6.82
C ARG A 118 -25.90 7.42 -5.48
N GLU A 119 -25.82 6.10 -5.45
CA GLU A 119 -25.73 5.36 -4.20
C GLU A 119 -24.47 4.50 -4.20
N PHE A 120 -23.82 4.51 -3.05
CA PHE A 120 -22.55 3.85 -2.85
C PHE A 120 -22.66 2.92 -1.65
N HIS A 121 -22.00 1.78 -1.74
CA HIS A 121 -21.66 0.99 -0.58
C HIS A 121 -20.57 1.70 0.21
N VAL A 122 -20.70 1.67 1.54
CA VAL A 122 -19.63 2.05 2.46
C VAL A 122 -19.41 0.86 3.37
N VAL A 123 -18.20 0.31 3.33
CA VAL A 123 -17.85 -0.91 4.07
C VAL A 123 -16.52 -0.71 4.78
N ILE A 124 -16.44 -1.14 6.03
CA ILE A 124 -15.24 -1.07 6.86
C ILE A 124 -14.87 -2.50 7.27
N PRO A 125 -14.16 -3.25 6.41
CA PRO A 125 -13.48 -4.46 6.83
C PRO A 125 -12.26 -4.14 7.70
N THR A 126 -12.05 -5.00 8.70
CA THR A 126 -10.88 -4.95 9.59
C THR A 126 -10.31 -6.35 9.76
N TRP A 127 -9.00 -6.51 9.82
CA TRP A 127 -8.39 -7.83 10.07
C TRP A 127 -7.07 -7.73 10.83
N LYS A 128 -6.59 -8.86 11.37
CA LYS A 128 -5.31 -8.91 12.05
C LYS A 128 -4.16 -8.84 11.05
N PHE A 129 -3.10 -8.11 11.39
CA PHE A 129 -1.85 -8.15 10.63
C PHE A 129 -0.65 -8.25 11.58
N ASP A 130 0.42 -8.87 11.10
CA ASP A 130 1.68 -8.91 11.82
C ASP A 130 2.52 -7.69 11.43
N THR A 131 3.04 -6.99 12.44
CA THR A 131 3.95 -5.88 12.18
C THR A 131 5.32 -6.41 11.72
N LEU A 132 5.90 -5.77 10.72
CA LEU A 132 7.29 -5.98 10.33
C LEU A 132 8.26 -5.11 11.16
N LEU A 133 7.73 -4.27 12.05
CA LEU A 133 8.50 -3.41 12.93
C LEU A 133 9.01 -4.20 14.14
N GLY A 134 10.18 -3.82 14.66
CA GLY A 134 10.80 -4.39 15.85
C GLY A 134 12.06 -5.19 15.53
N ARG A 135 13.15 -4.91 16.26
CA ARG A 135 14.48 -5.56 16.07
C ARG A 135 14.44 -7.09 16.28
N GLY A 136 13.42 -7.61 16.96
CA GLY A 136 13.22 -9.04 17.17
C GLY A 136 12.50 -9.76 16.02
N ASN A 137 12.01 -9.03 15.02
CA ASN A 137 11.39 -9.64 13.84
C ASN A 137 12.48 -10.09 12.86
N SER A 138 12.57 -11.38 12.55
CA SER A 138 13.60 -11.92 11.63
C SER A 138 13.50 -11.35 10.21
N ARG A 139 12.36 -10.78 9.83
CA ARG A 139 12.16 -10.11 8.54
C ARG A 139 12.64 -8.67 8.53
N PHE A 140 12.92 -8.11 9.71
CA PHE A 140 13.47 -6.79 9.86
C PHE A 140 14.88 -6.75 9.26
N GLY A 141 15.07 -5.94 8.22
CA GLY A 141 16.35 -5.89 7.49
C GLY A 141 16.51 -6.91 6.37
N GLU A 142 15.50 -7.74 6.04
CA GLU A 142 15.56 -8.59 4.85
C GLU A 142 15.66 -7.75 3.58
N GLU A 143 16.80 -7.81 2.89
CA GLU A 143 16.99 -7.15 1.60
C GLU A 143 15.95 -7.63 0.57
N ARG A 144 15.52 -6.71 -0.30
CA ARG A 144 14.58 -7.00 -1.39
C ARG A 144 15.20 -6.61 -2.71
N ARG A 145 15.09 -7.51 -3.71
CA ARG A 145 15.51 -7.23 -5.07
C ARG A 145 14.35 -6.61 -5.83
N LEU A 146 14.51 -5.37 -6.27
CA LEU A 146 13.47 -4.61 -6.96
C LEU A 146 13.95 -4.28 -8.37
N MET A 147 13.05 -4.35 -9.34
CA MET A 147 13.32 -3.90 -10.71
C MET A 147 12.69 -2.55 -10.99
N ILE A 148 13.26 -1.83 -11.95
CA ILE A 148 12.54 -0.73 -12.60
C ILE A 148 11.50 -1.34 -13.55
N SER A 149 10.22 -1.04 -13.35
CA SER A 149 9.14 -1.58 -14.20
C SER A 149 9.25 -1.06 -15.64
N SER A 150 8.87 -1.90 -16.62
CA SER A 150 8.64 -1.43 -17.98
C SER A 150 7.34 -0.63 -18.11
N TRP A 151 6.39 -0.83 -17.18
CA TRP A 151 5.19 -0.03 -17.06
C TRP A 151 5.52 1.31 -16.42
N ARG A 152 4.99 2.39 -16.98
CA ARG A 152 5.06 3.72 -16.36
C ARG A 152 4.00 3.86 -15.28
N ARG A 153 4.26 4.74 -14.31
CA ARG A 153 3.23 5.20 -13.40
C ARG A 153 2.15 5.94 -14.19
N ILE A 154 0.92 5.86 -13.70
CA ILE A 154 -0.21 6.53 -14.33
C ILE A 154 0.01 8.04 -14.28
N ALA A 155 -0.06 8.71 -15.42
CA ALA A 155 0.02 10.16 -15.47
C ALA A 155 -1.21 10.78 -14.81
N SER A 156 -1.01 11.87 -14.06
CA SER A 156 -2.07 12.48 -13.25
C SER A 156 -3.22 13.06 -14.08
N ASP A 157 -2.98 13.36 -15.35
CA ASP A 157 -3.96 13.84 -16.34
C ASP A 157 -4.79 12.70 -16.99
N ALA A 158 -4.42 11.43 -16.76
CA ALA A 158 -5.15 10.27 -17.25
C ALA A 158 -6.06 9.67 -16.17
N LEU A 159 -5.48 9.30 -15.03
CA LEU A 159 -6.20 8.81 -13.85
C LEU A 159 -5.36 9.15 -12.60
N PRO A 160 -5.77 10.13 -11.77
CA PRO A 160 -4.91 10.71 -10.74
C PRO A 160 -4.41 9.69 -9.69
N PRO A 161 -3.09 9.42 -9.61
CA PRO A 161 -2.50 8.59 -8.55
C PRO A 161 -2.75 9.09 -7.13
N GLN A 162 -3.00 10.40 -6.99
CA GLN A 162 -3.24 11.08 -5.72
C GLN A 162 -4.59 10.68 -5.10
N ALA A 163 -5.54 10.21 -5.91
CA ALA A 163 -6.76 9.57 -5.42
C ALA A 163 -6.52 8.07 -5.20
N LYS A 164 -6.87 7.57 -4.02
CA LYS A 164 -6.67 6.16 -3.67
C LYS A 164 -7.83 5.29 -4.18
N SER A 165 -7.90 5.17 -5.51
CA SER A 165 -8.89 4.40 -6.25
C SER A 165 -8.40 2.98 -6.56
N TRP A 166 -9.31 2.01 -6.63
CA TRP A 166 -8.97 0.64 -7.05
C TRP A 166 -8.51 0.55 -8.50
N ALA A 167 -9.04 1.40 -9.40
CA ALA A 167 -8.59 1.44 -10.79
C ALA A 167 -7.08 1.69 -10.91
N ASN A 168 -6.50 2.52 -10.02
CA ASN A 168 -5.07 2.79 -9.98
C ASN A 168 -4.21 1.54 -9.71
N TYR A 169 -4.76 0.56 -8.99
CA TYR A 169 -4.04 -0.67 -8.63
C TYR A 169 -3.95 -1.67 -9.78
N ALA A 170 -4.66 -1.47 -10.90
CA ALA A 170 -4.43 -2.24 -12.12
C ALA A 170 -3.00 -2.05 -12.67
N ASN A 171 -2.49 -0.81 -12.62
CA ASN A 171 -1.10 -0.47 -12.98
C ASN A 171 -0.11 -1.17 -12.05
N SER A 172 -0.31 -1.08 -10.72
CA SER A 172 0.47 -1.83 -9.73
C SER A 172 0.47 -3.33 -10.00
N GLY A 173 -0.69 -3.92 -10.31
CA GLY A 173 -0.82 -5.34 -10.60
C GLY A 173 -0.03 -5.78 -11.85
N LEU A 174 0.04 -4.95 -12.90
CA LEU A 174 0.89 -5.23 -14.07
C LEU A 174 2.37 -5.28 -13.70
N ALA A 175 2.87 -4.28 -12.98
CA ALA A 175 4.27 -4.21 -12.57
C ALA A 175 4.66 -5.30 -11.55
N THR A 176 3.77 -5.65 -10.62
CA THR A 176 4.01 -6.75 -9.68
C THR A 176 4.10 -8.10 -10.40
N ARG A 177 3.23 -8.35 -11.39
CA ARG A 177 3.28 -9.58 -12.21
C ARG A 177 4.56 -9.64 -13.06
N GLU A 178 4.98 -8.51 -13.61
CA GLU A 178 6.25 -8.38 -14.32
C GLU A 178 7.43 -8.74 -13.42
N ALA A 179 7.55 -8.09 -12.26
CA ALA A 179 8.62 -8.35 -11.29
C ALA A 179 8.69 -9.82 -10.90
N ARG A 180 7.53 -10.42 -10.57
CA ARG A 180 7.46 -11.83 -10.20
C ARG A 180 7.93 -12.74 -11.34
N ARG A 181 7.52 -12.47 -12.59
CA ARG A 181 7.93 -13.25 -13.77
C ARG A 181 9.44 -13.19 -13.99
N LEU A 182 10.09 -12.09 -13.62
CA LEU A 182 11.53 -11.87 -13.76
C LEU A 182 12.33 -12.22 -12.50
N GLY A 183 11.69 -12.73 -11.44
CA GLY A 183 12.36 -13.20 -10.23
C GLY A 183 12.71 -12.10 -9.21
N TYR A 184 12.10 -10.91 -9.32
CA TYR A 184 12.22 -9.80 -8.38
C TYR A 184 11.12 -9.85 -7.31
N ASP A 185 11.38 -9.27 -6.15
CA ASP A 185 10.43 -9.14 -5.02
C ASP A 185 9.37 -8.05 -5.25
N GLY A 186 9.61 -7.16 -6.21
CA GLY A 186 8.72 -6.05 -6.53
C GLY A 186 9.29 -5.15 -7.62
N ALA A 187 8.57 -4.06 -7.90
CA ALA A 187 8.95 -3.09 -8.90
C ALA A 187 8.85 -1.64 -8.39
N ILE A 188 9.67 -0.79 -9.00
CA ILE A 188 9.67 0.67 -8.86
C ILE A 188 9.20 1.25 -10.18
N PHE A 189 8.23 2.15 -10.10
CA PHE A 189 7.75 2.90 -11.25
C PHE A 189 8.62 4.12 -11.53
N LEU A 190 8.73 4.43 -12.81
CA LEU A 190 9.08 5.77 -13.26
C LEU A 190 7.82 6.50 -13.73
N ASP A 191 7.79 7.81 -13.59
CA ASP A 191 6.77 8.66 -14.19
C ASP A 191 6.94 8.76 -15.72
N ASN A 192 6.05 9.51 -16.38
CA ASN A 192 6.08 9.75 -17.83
C ASN A 192 7.29 10.57 -18.30
N ARG A 193 7.93 11.33 -17.39
CA ARG A 193 9.14 12.14 -17.66
C ARG A 193 10.42 11.32 -17.52
N GLY A 194 10.37 10.15 -16.89
CA GLY A 194 11.54 9.30 -16.66
C GLY A 194 12.13 9.38 -15.25
N PHE A 195 11.52 10.15 -14.36
CA PHE A 195 11.93 10.25 -12.97
C PHE A 195 11.31 9.13 -12.13
N VAL A 196 11.97 8.79 -11.03
CA VAL A 196 11.47 7.81 -10.06
C VAL A 196 10.18 8.33 -9.43
N SER A 197 9.18 7.45 -9.40
CA SER A 197 7.87 7.74 -8.82
C SER A 197 7.72 7.02 -7.48
N GLU A 198 7.17 5.81 -7.46
CA GLU A 198 6.94 5.03 -6.25
C GLU A 198 7.07 3.53 -6.53
N GLY A 199 7.08 2.71 -5.48
CA GLY A 199 6.90 1.27 -5.65
C GLY A 199 5.47 0.93 -6.03
N THR A 200 5.22 -0.33 -6.39
CA THR A 200 3.86 -0.84 -6.70
C THR A 200 2.80 -0.65 -5.59
N GLY A 201 3.19 -0.15 -4.42
CA GLY A 201 2.36 -0.16 -3.23
C GLY A 201 2.72 0.79 -2.11
N ALA A 202 3.85 1.47 -2.21
CA ALA A 202 4.39 2.33 -1.16
C ALA A 202 5.28 3.38 -1.81
N CYS A 203 5.34 4.56 -1.19
CA CYS A 203 6.24 5.62 -1.65
C CYS A 203 7.69 5.22 -1.37
N LEU A 204 8.61 5.77 -2.16
CA LEU A 204 10.04 5.51 -2.04
C LEU A 204 10.76 6.71 -1.40
N MET A 205 11.74 6.41 -0.57
CA MET A 205 12.72 7.35 -0.06
C MET A 205 14.13 6.80 -0.31
N THR A 206 15.10 7.67 -0.57
CA THR A 206 16.51 7.32 -0.78
C THR A 206 17.39 8.10 0.18
N VAL A 207 18.50 7.51 0.63
CA VAL A 207 19.54 8.20 1.39
C VAL A 207 20.73 8.45 0.47
N ARG A 208 21.24 9.70 0.46
CA ARG A 208 22.42 10.05 -0.32
C ARG A 208 23.12 11.24 0.31
N ARG A 209 24.42 11.10 0.60
CA ARG A 209 25.27 12.19 1.15
C ARG A 209 24.67 12.78 2.43
N GLY A 210 24.20 11.91 3.32
CA GLY A 210 23.64 12.30 4.62
C GLY A 210 22.29 13.02 4.55
N ARG A 211 21.53 12.87 3.46
CA ARG A 211 20.18 13.44 3.29
C ARG A 211 19.20 12.36 2.85
N VAL A 212 17.95 12.49 3.31
CA VAL A 212 16.84 11.70 2.80
C VAL A 212 16.19 12.45 1.65
N ILE A 213 15.95 11.79 0.53
CA ILE A 213 15.36 12.37 -0.68
C ILE A 213 14.15 11.53 -1.07
N THR A 214 13.02 12.18 -1.39
CA THR A 214 11.81 11.50 -1.85
C THR A 214 11.17 12.24 -3.03
N PRO A 215 10.56 11.54 -4.01
CA PRO A 215 9.92 12.19 -5.15
C PRO A 215 8.79 13.14 -4.74
N PRO A 216 8.54 14.23 -5.50
CA PRO A 216 7.43 15.13 -5.26
C PRO A 216 6.09 14.48 -5.67
N VAL A 217 4.98 15.02 -5.19
CA VAL A 217 3.63 14.56 -5.58
C VAL A 217 3.40 14.66 -7.09
N THR A 218 4.08 15.60 -7.77
CA THR A 218 4.08 15.77 -9.22
C THR A 218 4.75 14.63 -9.99
N ALA A 219 5.54 13.79 -9.33
CA ALA A 219 6.11 12.55 -9.89
C ALA A 219 5.09 11.40 -9.92
N SER A 220 3.78 11.70 -9.99
CA SER A 220 2.70 10.71 -10.10
C SER A 220 2.62 9.71 -8.94
N ILE A 221 3.05 10.11 -7.74
CA ILE A 221 2.96 9.29 -6.53
C ILE A 221 1.61 9.47 -5.82
N LEU A 222 1.23 8.50 -5.00
CA LEU A 222 0.18 8.70 -4.01
C LEU A 222 0.69 9.66 -2.92
N GLU A 223 -0.14 10.60 -2.48
CA GLU A 223 0.14 11.44 -1.31
C GLU A 223 0.02 10.59 -0.03
N SER A 224 1.08 9.83 0.28
CA SER A 224 1.10 8.86 1.37
C SER A 224 1.13 9.53 2.75
N VAL A 225 0.17 9.19 3.63
CA VAL A 225 0.17 9.59 5.05
C VAL A 225 1.47 9.16 5.75
N THR A 226 1.96 7.94 5.50
CA THR A 226 3.24 7.49 6.06
C THR A 226 4.41 8.33 5.57
N ARG A 227 4.42 8.70 4.27
CA ARG A 227 5.47 9.55 3.71
C ARG A 227 5.45 10.93 4.37
N GLY A 228 4.26 11.50 4.62
CA GLY A 228 4.10 12.76 5.34
C GLY A 228 4.77 12.72 6.71
N TYR A 229 4.42 11.72 7.54
CA TYR A 229 5.05 11.53 8.84
C TYR A 229 6.57 11.35 8.76
N PHE A 230 7.07 10.59 7.77
CA PHE A 230 8.51 10.41 7.62
C PHE A 230 9.23 11.71 7.23
N ILE A 231 8.61 12.58 6.43
CA ILE A 231 9.22 13.88 6.08
C ILE A 231 9.39 14.74 7.34
N GLU A 232 8.39 14.75 8.22
CA GLU A 232 8.42 15.52 9.47
C GLU A 232 9.39 14.89 10.49
N PHE A 233 9.17 13.63 10.86
CA PHE A 233 9.90 12.99 11.97
C PHE A 233 11.38 12.75 11.69
N ILE A 234 11.77 12.50 10.43
CA ILE A 234 13.20 12.30 10.13
C ILE A 234 13.99 13.58 10.39
N GLU A 235 13.43 14.74 10.06
CA GLU A 235 14.11 16.00 10.28
C GLU A 235 14.03 16.41 11.75
N GLU A 236 12.84 16.34 12.36
CA GLU A 236 12.60 16.77 13.74
C GLU A 236 13.29 15.88 14.79
N ASP A 237 13.18 14.56 14.66
CA ASP A 237 13.65 13.63 15.71
C ASP A 237 15.10 13.20 15.51
N LEU A 238 15.59 13.20 14.26
CA LEU A 238 16.91 12.67 13.90
C LEU A 238 17.89 13.74 13.44
N GLY A 239 17.41 14.95 13.14
CA GLY A 239 18.23 16.02 12.58
C GLY A 239 18.77 15.71 11.18
N ILE A 240 18.15 14.78 10.44
CA ILE A 240 18.57 14.41 9.09
C ILE A 240 17.76 15.26 8.09
N PRO A 241 18.40 16.06 7.21
CA PRO A 241 17.67 16.87 6.24
C PRO A 241 16.87 16.02 5.26
N VAL A 242 15.61 16.40 5.02
CA VAL A 242 14.73 15.77 4.05
C VAL A 242 14.52 16.68 2.84
N GLU A 243 14.73 16.15 1.63
CA GLU A 243 14.56 16.87 0.36
C GLU A 243 13.44 16.25 -0.48
N VAL A 244 12.50 17.08 -0.93
CA VAL A 244 11.43 16.67 -1.85
C VAL A 244 11.75 17.18 -3.25
N ARG A 245 12.24 16.30 -4.13
CA ARG A 245 12.59 16.63 -5.51
C ARG A 245 12.60 15.42 -6.43
N ASP A 246 12.61 15.67 -7.73
CA ASP A 246 12.72 14.60 -8.72
C ASP A 246 14.03 13.81 -8.51
N ILE A 247 13.94 12.49 -8.65
CA ILE A 247 15.05 11.53 -8.54
C ILE A 247 15.21 10.84 -9.90
N THR A 248 16.39 10.90 -10.49
CA THR A 248 16.64 10.17 -11.75
C THR A 248 16.84 8.68 -11.47
N ARG A 249 16.60 7.83 -12.48
CA ARG A 249 16.92 6.40 -12.37
C ARG A 249 18.39 6.16 -11.99
N VAL A 250 19.31 6.94 -12.54
CA VAL A 250 20.75 6.82 -12.25
C VAL A 250 21.05 7.22 -10.80
N GLU A 251 20.40 8.26 -10.30
CA GLU A 251 20.56 8.67 -8.90
C GLU A 251 20.10 7.59 -7.94
N LEU A 252 18.99 6.90 -8.22
CA LEU A 252 18.53 5.77 -7.40
C LEU A 252 19.58 4.64 -7.30
N TYR A 253 20.31 4.36 -8.38
CA TYR A 253 21.42 3.40 -8.34
C TYR A 253 22.64 3.91 -7.56
N ALA A 254 22.81 5.23 -7.48
CA ALA A 254 23.90 5.89 -6.78
C ALA A 254 23.56 6.28 -5.33
N SER A 255 22.36 5.93 -4.85
CA SER A 255 21.95 6.13 -3.45
C SER A 255 22.68 5.17 -2.52
N GLU A 256 22.98 5.62 -1.31
CA GLU A 256 23.58 4.80 -0.25
C GLU A 256 22.56 3.80 0.28
N GLU A 257 21.31 4.24 0.43
CA GLU A 257 20.18 3.41 0.83
C GLU A 257 18.91 3.82 0.08
N ALA A 258 17.93 2.93 0.03
CA ALA A 258 16.57 3.28 -0.33
C ALA A 258 15.60 2.40 0.44
N PHE A 259 14.41 2.93 0.75
CA PHE A 259 13.39 2.20 1.50
C PHE A 259 11.99 2.66 1.09
N PHE A 260 11.00 1.81 1.38
CA PHE A 260 9.60 2.10 1.13
C PHE A 260 8.90 2.59 2.39
N CYS A 261 8.04 3.60 2.25
CA CYS A 261 7.18 4.10 3.32
C CYS A 261 5.69 3.96 2.94
N GLY A 262 4.95 3.14 3.68
CA GLY A 262 3.52 2.95 3.44
C GLY A 262 2.83 1.95 4.37
N HIS A 263 1.51 2.14 4.51
CA HIS A 263 0.62 1.25 5.26
C HIS A 263 0.26 -0.03 4.50
N GLN A 264 1.09 -0.56 3.60
CA GLN A 264 0.72 -1.82 2.96
C GLN A 264 0.71 -2.97 3.97
N ASP A 265 -0.36 -3.74 3.96
CA ASP A 265 -0.39 -5.09 4.49
C ASP A 265 0.11 -6.02 3.38
N ARG A 266 1.29 -6.61 3.60
CA ARG A 266 1.82 -7.64 2.71
C ARG A 266 1.32 -8.99 3.20
N ARG A 267 0.07 -9.30 2.84
CA ARG A 267 -0.51 -10.64 2.99
C ARG A 267 0.41 -11.68 2.38
N ARG A 268 0.72 -12.73 3.12
CA ARG A 268 1.45 -13.89 2.60
C ARG A 268 0.54 -14.59 1.58
N VAL A 269 0.90 -14.56 0.30
CA VAL A 269 0.45 -15.61 -0.63
C VAL A 269 1.33 -16.81 -0.30
N PRO A 270 0.78 -17.95 0.15
CA PRO A 270 1.58 -19.16 0.32
C PRO A 270 2.32 -19.42 -1.00
N ARG A 271 3.65 -19.61 -0.93
CA ARG A 271 4.33 -20.28 -2.04
C ARG A 271 3.70 -21.66 -2.10
N THR A 272 2.79 -21.87 -3.06
CA THR A 272 2.47 -23.22 -3.48
C THR A 272 3.73 -23.70 -4.19
N ASP A 273 4.49 -24.54 -3.50
CA ASP A 273 5.55 -25.35 -4.10
C ASP A 273 4.89 -26.37 -5.04
N ASN A 274 4.34 -25.89 -6.14
CA ASN A 274 3.80 -26.67 -7.24
C ASN A 274 4.31 -26.07 -8.54
N HIS A 275 5.63 -26.10 -8.72
CA HIS A 275 6.18 -26.39 -10.03
C HIS A 275 6.66 -27.82 -10.01
N GLN A 276 5.72 -28.75 -10.24
CA GLN A 276 6.09 -29.98 -10.92
C GLN A 276 6.60 -29.58 -12.30
N ASP A 277 7.85 -29.96 -12.56
CA ASP A 277 8.44 -29.98 -13.89
C ASP A 277 7.44 -30.60 -14.88
N SER A 278 6.94 -29.77 -15.79
CA SER A 278 6.31 -30.27 -17.01
C SER A 278 6.68 -29.34 -18.16
N GLY A 279 7.35 -29.91 -19.16
CA GLY A 279 7.46 -29.32 -20.48
C GLY A 279 8.77 -28.59 -20.77
N THR A 280 9.81 -29.36 -21.02
CA THR A 280 10.95 -29.00 -21.88
C THR A 280 10.52 -28.18 -23.09
N LEU A 281 11.04 -26.96 -23.21
CA LEU A 281 11.49 -26.39 -24.48
C LEU A 281 12.86 -25.75 -24.24
N ARG A 282 13.91 -26.57 -24.38
CA ARG A 282 15.29 -26.09 -24.54
C ARG A 282 15.39 -25.40 -25.90
N GLY A 283 15.43 -24.08 -25.90
CA GLY A 283 16.01 -23.27 -26.96
C GLY A 283 17.35 -22.73 -26.49
N ASN A 284 18.44 -23.25 -27.05
CA ASN A 284 19.80 -22.76 -26.84
C ASN A 284 19.91 -21.28 -27.29
N SER A 285 19.87 -20.33 -26.35
CA SER A 285 20.45 -18.99 -26.53
C SER A 285 20.70 -18.27 -25.19
N GLY A 286 21.04 -19.04 -24.14
CA GLY A 286 20.95 -18.58 -22.74
C GLY A 286 22.27 -18.20 -22.06
N ARG A 287 23.41 -18.15 -22.78
CA ARG A 287 24.72 -17.88 -22.14
C ARG A 287 25.26 -16.47 -22.32
N GLU A 288 24.76 -15.69 -23.29
CA GLU A 288 25.28 -14.35 -23.58
C GLU A 288 24.41 -13.20 -23.01
N ARG A 289 23.24 -13.49 -22.43
CA ARG A 289 22.35 -12.46 -21.83
C ARG A 289 22.41 -12.36 -20.30
N ARG A 290 23.36 -13.04 -19.66
CA ARG A 290 23.54 -12.99 -18.20
C ARG A 290 24.53 -11.92 -17.73
N GLU A 291 25.46 -11.48 -18.58
CA GLU A 291 26.45 -10.48 -18.19
C GLU A 291 25.96 -9.03 -18.37
N GLU A 292 24.95 -8.77 -19.20
CA GLU A 292 24.38 -7.42 -19.35
C GLU A 292 23.33 -7.04 -18.29
N ALA A 293 22.89 -7.98 -17.46
CA ALA A 293 21.85 -7.76 -16.45
C ALA A 293 22.39 -7.45 -15.04
N GLU A 294 23.71 -7.55 -14.80
CA GLU A 294 24.32 -7.33 -13.47
C GLU A 294 24.51 -5.85 -13.10
N LEU A 295 24.27 -4.90 -14.02
CA LEU A 295 24.47 -3.46 -13.80
C LEU A 295 23.25 -2.71 -13.25
N ALA A 296 22.18 -3.39 -12.81
CA ALA A 296 20.93 -2.74 -12.42
C ALA A 296 20.30 -3.21 -11.09
N ASP A 297 21.04 -3.89 -10.22
CA ASP A 297 20.55 -4.29 -8.90
C ASP A 297 20.78 -3.15 -7.88
N THR A 298 19.79 -2.26 -7.72
CA THR A 298 19.75 -1.41 -6.52
C THR A 298 19.49 -2.32 -5.33
N ARG A 299 20.48 -2.46 -4.44
CA ARG A 299 20.27 -3.08 -3.13
C ARG A 299 19.46 -2.11 -2.29
N ILE A 300 18.19 -2.43 -2.10
CA ILE A 300 17.26 -1.64 -1.31
C ILE A 300 17.13 -2.36 0.03
N ILE A 301 17.81 -1.81 1.03
CA ILE A 301 17.65 -2.22 2.42
C ILE A 301 16.31 -1.64 2.89
N PRO A 302 15.30 -2.42 3.29
CA PRO A 302 14.14 -1.86 3.95
C PRO A 302 14.57 -1.34 5.33
N PHE A 303 15.04 -0.09 5.39
CA PHE A 303 15.33 0.55 6.66
C PHE A 303 14.02 1.08 7.25
N PHE A 304 13.59 0.44 8.34
CA PHE A 304 12.53 0.92 9.21
C PHE A 304 13.12 1.14 10.61
N SER A 305 13.80 2.25 10.83
CA SER A 305 14.06 2.79 12.18
C SER A 305 13.34 4.13 12.26
N PHE A 306 12.65 4.56 13.33
CA PHE A 306 13.01 4.62 14.76
C PHE A 306 11.82 4.18 15.65
N LEU A 307 11.97 3.55 16.82
CA LEU A 307 12.48 4.03 18.12
C LEU A 307 11.86 5.36 18.57
N ILE A 308 10.63 5.28 19.07
CA ILE A 308 10.15 6.20 20.11
C ILE A 308 10.47 5.52 21.44
N ILE A 309 11.05 6.29 22.37
CA ILE A 309 11.41 5.90 23.73
C ILE A 309 10.25 5.17 24.43
#